data_AF-A0A3C0BY18-F1
#
_entry.id   AF-A0A3C0BY18-F1
#
_cell.length_a   1.000
_cell.length_b   1.000
_cell.length_c   1.000
_cell.angle_alpha   90.00
_cell.angle_beta   90.00
_cell.angle_gamma   90.00
#
_symmetry.space_group_name_H-M   'P 1'
#
loop_
_entity.id
_entity.type
_entity.pdbx_description
1 polymer ?
#
loop_
_entity_poly.entity_id
_entity_poly.type
_entity_poly.pdbx_seq_one_letter_code
_entity_poly.pdbx_strand_id
1 'polypeptide(L)'
;DPVRAVYNTLKRLEGAFALAMIFRGYDDLMIVARQGSPLAIGYGDGEMFVGSDAIALAPFTDAIAYLEDGDWAVLTRKGVAIRDRSGK
;
A
#
# COMPACT_ATOMS: atom_id res chain seq x y z
N ASP A 1 6.15 13.51 9.87
CA ASP A 1 5.29 12.32 9.83
C ASP A 1 5.33 11.71 8.43
N PRO A 2 5.72 10.42 8.29
CA PRO A 2 5.85 9.75 7.00
C PRO A 2 4.58 9.80 6.14
N VAL A 3 3.39 9.68 6.73
CA VAL A 3 2.12 9.69 5.99
C VAL A 3 1.93 11.01 5.25
N ARG A 4 2.11 12.14 5.95
CA ARG A 4 2.04 13.47 5.32
C ARG A 4 3.12 13.68 4.26
N ALA A 5 4.33 13.16 4.49
CA ALA A 5 5.43 13.27 3.56
C ALA A 5 5.14 12.50 2.25
N VAL A 6 4.65 11.27 2.35
CA VAL A 6 4.26 10.47 1.18
C VAL A 6 3.12 11.13 0.41
N TYR A 7 2.06 11.57 1.08
CA TYR A 7 0.94 12.24 0.41
C TYR A 7 1.38 13.45 -0.43
N ASN A 8 2.29 14.28 0.09
CA ASN A 8 2.84 15.41 -0.65
C ASN A 8 3.75 14.98 -1.81
N THR A 9 4.49 13.89 -1.66
CA THR A 9 5.34 13.33 -2.71
C THR A 9 4.51 12.75 -3.85
N LEU A 10 3.47 11.97 -3.54
CA LEU A 10 2.60 11.34 -4.55
C LEU A 10 1.94 12.36 -5.48
N LYS A 11 1.61 13.56 -4.98
CA LYS A 11 1.10 14.69 -5.80
C LYS A 11 2.05 15.18 -6.88
N ARG A 12 3.34 14.84 -6.79
CA ARG A 12 4.41 15.31 -7.68
C ARG A 12 4.94 14.18 -8.57
N LEU A 13 4.53 12.94 -8.34
CA LEU A 13 4.95 11.81 -9.16
C LEU A 13 4.08 11.73 -10.42
N GLU A 14 4.73 11.51 -11.54
CA GLU A 14 4.08 11.33 -12.84
C GLU A 14 4.50 9.99 -13.45
N GLY A 15 3.61 9.38 -14.21
CA GLY A 15 3.83 8.07 -14.83
C GLY A 15 3.23 6.91 -14.04
N ALA A 16 3.58 5.68 -14.43
CA ALA A 16 3.11 4.46 -13.80
C ALA A 16 4.10 3.96 -12.74
N PHE A 17 3.58 3.60 -11.57
CA PHE A 17 4.33 3.06 -10.45
C PHE A 17 3.47 2.14 -9.56
N ALA A 18 4.13 1.20 -8.90
CA ALA A 18 3.63 0.50 -7.73
C ALA A 18 4.72 0.58 -6.66
N LEU A 19 4.46 1.32 -5.58
CA LEU A 19 5.46 1.65 -4.56
C LEU A 19 5.09 1.00 -3.23
N ALA A 20 6.09 0.46 -2.53
CA ALA A 20 6.02 0.09 -1.12
C ALA A 20 7.14 0.82 -0.37
N MET A 21 6.77 1.59 0.66
CA MET A 21 7.65 2.49 1.38
C MET A 21 7.64 2.13 2.87
N ILE A 22 8.84 1.92 3.43
CA ILE A 22 9.10 1.66 4.85
C ILE A 22 10.00 2.75 5.42
N PHE A 23 9.90 3.01 6.71
CA PHE A 23 10.58 4.14 7.35
C PHE A 23 11.33 3.68 8.59
N ARG A 24 12.63 4.01 8.67
CA ARG A 24 13.44 3.73 9.86
C ARG A 24 12.79 4.35 11.11
N GLY A 25 12.61 3.55 12.16
CA GLY A 25 11.97 3.98 13.41
C GLY A 25 10.44 3.94 13.38
N TYR A 26 9.84 3.44 12.30
CA TYR A 26 8.40 3.18 12.19
C TYR A 26 8.18 1.71 11.79
N ASP A 27 8.52 0.79 12.69
CA ASP A 27 8.59 -0.65 12.40
C ASP A 27 7.23 -1.34 12.16
N ASP A 28 6.14 -0.63 12.46
CA ASP A 28 4.75 -1.06 12.22
C ASP A 28 4.05 -0.18 11.18
N LEU A 29 4.80 0.50 10.32
CA LEU A 29 4.27 1.37 9.27
C LEU A 29 4.83 1.00 7.90
N MET A 30 3.92 0.71 6.99
CA MET A 30 4.21 0.63 5.56
C MET A 30 3.22 1.50 4.81
N ILE A 31 3.69 2.23 3.81
CA ILE A 31 2.82 3.03 2.92
C ILE A 31 3.01 2.53 1.50
N VAL A 32 1.90 2.24 0.83
CA VAL A 32 1.91 1.76 -0.56
C VAL A 32 1.16 2.73 -1.45
N ALA A 33 1.49 2.75 -2.74
CA ALA A 33 0.79 3.58 -3.72
C ALA A 33 0.78 2.92 -5.09
N ARG A 34 -0.34 3.05 -5.78
CA ARG A 34 -0.57 2.51 -7.12
C ARG A 34 -0.90 3.63 -8.10
N GLN A 35 -0.27 3.57 -9.27
CA GLN A 35 -0.61 4.34 -10.45
C GLN A 35 -0.22 3.53 -11.70
N GLY A 36 -1.17 3.11 -12.52
CA GLY A 36 -0.98 2.25 -13.69
C GLY A 36 -0.63 0.78 -13.40
N SER A 37 0.39 0.52 -12.58
CA SER A 37 0.87 -0.83 -12.27
C SER A 37 0.04 -1.52 -11.17
N PRO A 38 -0.21 -2.84 -11.25
CA PRO A 38 -1.02 -3.55 -10.27
C PRO A 38 -0.32 -3.60 -8.90
N LEU A 39 -1.13 -3.51 -7.84
CA LEU A 39 -0.69 -3.65 -6.46
C LEU A 39 -1.85 -4.23 -5.64
N ALA A 40 -1.55 -5.29 -4.90
CA ALA A 40 -2.51 -6.03 -4.08
C ALA A 40 -2.10 -6.02 -2.60
N ILE A 41 -3.11 -6.00 -1.74
CA ILE A 41 -3.00 -6.13 -0.29
C ILE A 41 -3.55 -7.49 0.11
N GLY A 42 -2.76 -8.25 0.86
CA GLY A 42 -3.17 -9.48 1.51
C GLY A 42 -3.49 -9.25 2.98
N TYR A 43 -4.56 -9.86 3.47
CA TYR A 43 -5.01 -9.80 4.87
C TYR A 43 -4.69 -11.12 5.57
N GLY A 44 -3.79 -11.09 6.55
CA GLY A 44 -3.48 -12.25 7.41
C GLY A 44 -4.16 -12.15 8.78
N ASP A 45 -3.76 -13.02 9.70
CA ASP A 45 -4.16 -12.94 11.11
C ASP A 45 -3.09 -12.18 11.91
N GLY A 46 -3.35 -10.89 12.17
CA GLY A 46 -2.41 -10.01 12.87
C GLY A 46 -1.22 -9.56 12.02
N GLU A 47 -1.29 -9.72 10.70
CA GLU A 47 -0.29 -9.30 9.73
C GLU A 47 -0.93 -8.85 8.41
N MET A 48 -0.19 -8.05 7.65
CA MET A 48 -0.62 -7.51 6.36
C MET A 48 0.48 -7.74 5.32
N PHE A 49 0.09 -8.11 4.11
CA PHE A 49 1.01 -8.38 3.01
C PHE A 49 0.76 -7.43 1.84
N VAL A 50 1.80 -7.19 1.05
CA VAL A 50 1.73 -6.39 -0.17
C VAL A 50 2.47 -7.13 -1.27
N GLY A 51 1.85 -7.26 -2.44
CA GLY A 51 2.42 -7.96 -3.59
C GLY A 51 1.92 -7.37 -4.90
N SER A 52 2.57 -7.71 -6.02
CA SER A 52 2.15 -7.26 -7.36
C SER A 52 0.80 -7.83 -7.78
N ASP A 53 0.45 -9.01 -7.27
CA ASP A 53 -0.71 -9.78 -7.66
C ASP A 53 -1.08 -10.82 -6.59
N ALA A 54 -2.19 -11.52 -6.81
CA ALA A 54 -2.67 -12.55 -5.91
C ALA A 54 -1.79 -13.81 -5.87
N ILE A 55 -1.07 -14.14 -6.94
CA ILE A 55 -0.21 -15.33 -6.99
C ILE A 55 0.98 -15.16 -6.05
N ALA A 56 1.57 -13.96 -6.01
CA ALA A 56 2.63 -13.60 -5.08
C ALA A 56 2.19 -13.67 -3.61
N LEU A 57 0.91 -13.43 -3.35
CA LEU A 57 0.33 -13.40 -2.00
C LEU A 57 -0.28 -14.74 -1.55
N ALA A 58 -0.61 -15.63 -2.48
CA ALA A 58 -1.27 -16.91 -2.21
C ALA A 58 -0.56 -17.80 -1.15
N PRO A 59 0.79 -17.83 -1.04
CA PRO A 59 1.44 -18.60 0.03
C PRO A 59 1.18 -18.06 1.45
N PHE A 60 0.70 -16.82 1.58
CA PHE A 60 0.56 -16.11 2.84
C PHE A 60 -0.91 -15.90 3.25
N THR A 61 -1.80 -15.70 2.28
CA THR A 61 -3.24 -15.52 2.53
C THR A 61 -4.08 -15.72 1.26
N ASP A 62 -5.34 -16.12 1.44
CA ASP A 62 -6.37 -16.16 0.40
C ASP A 62 -7.26 -14.90 0.39
N ALA A 63 -7.16 -14.04 1.42
CA ALA A 63 -7.93 -12.81 1.52
C ALA A 63 -7.13 -11.65 0.92
N ILE A 64 -7.54 -11.19 -0.28
CA ILE A 64 -6.78 -10.24 -1.09
C ILE A 64 -7.70 -9.13 -1.63
N ALA A 65 -7.21 -7.89 -1.60
CA ALA A 65 -7.82 -6.74 -2.26
C ALA A 65 -6.82 -6.07 -3.20
N TYR A 66 -7.24 -5.77 -4.42
CA TYR A 66 -6.45 -4.93 -5.33
C TYR A 66 -6.74 -3.46 -5.06
N LEU A 67 -5.68 -2.65 -5.02
CA LEU A 67 -5.83 -1.20 -4.98
C LEU A 67 -6.37 -0.68 -6.31
N GLU A 68 -7.15 0.39 -6.30
CA GLU A 68 -7.57 1.07 -7.53
C GLU A 68 -6.48 2.00 -8.07
N ASP A 69 -6.68 2.52 -9.28
CA ASP A 69 -5.71 3.41 -9.89
C ASP A 69 -5.67 4.78 -9.20
N GLY A 70 -4.52 5.16 -8.68
CA GLY A 70 -4.35 6.38 -7.89
C GLY A 70 -4.57 6.20 -6.39
N ASP A 71 -4.92 4.98 -5.95
CA ASP A 71 -5.00 4.66 -4.54
C ASP A 71 -3.61 4.63 -3.90
N TRP A 72 -3.59 4.97 -2.63
CA TRP A 72 -2.48 4.70 -1.73
C TRP A 72 -3.03 4.23 -0.40
N ALA A 73 -2.24 3.47 0.34
CA ALA A 73 -2.71 2.90 1.59
C ALA A 73 -1.66 3.00 2.69
N VAL A 74 -2.14 3.20 3.91
CA VAL A 74 -1.34 3.18 5.13
C VAL A 74 -1.63 1.86 5.84
N LEU A 75 -0.61 1.03 5.98
CA LEU A 75 -0.68 -0.29 6.60
C LEU A 75 0.05 -0.32 7.92
N THR A 76 -0.54 -1.03 8.87
CA THR A 76 0.09 -1.56 10.08
C THR A 76 -0.15 -3.06 10.11
N ARG A 77 0.46 -3.81 11.04
CA ARG A 77 0.13 -5.22 11.23
C ARG A 77 -1.37 -5.46 11.51
N LYS A 78 -2.06 -4.49 12.08
CA LYS A 78 -3.47 -4.61 12.49
C LYS A 78 -4.48 -4.30 11.39
N GLY A 79 -4.03 -3.73 10.27
CA GLY A 79 -4.95 -3.37 9.19
C GLY A 79 -4.44 -2.25 8.30
N VAL A 80 -5.33 -1.82 7.42
CA VAL A 80 -5.05 -0.89 6.34
C VAL A 80 -6.10 0.20 6.24
N ALA A 81 -5.65 1.42 5.96
CA ALA A 81 -6.48 2.53 5.52
C ALA A 81 -6.13 2.86 4.07
N ILE A 82 -7.00 2.48 3.14
CA ILE A 82 -6.90 2.85 1.72
C ILE A 82 -7.43 4.27 1.56
N ARG A 83 -6.76 5.05 0.72
CA ARG A 83 -7.06 6.45 0.44
C ARG A 83 -6.99 6.71 -1.04
N ASP A 84 -7.90 7.52 -1.53
CA ASP A 84 -7.87 7.98 -2.92
C ASP A 84 -6.80 9.07 -3.15
N ARG A 85 -6.69 9.56 -4.38
CA ARG A 85 -5.79 10.67 -4.74
C ARG A 85 -6.05 11.97 -3.95
N SER A 86 -7.29 12.19 -3.51
CA SER A 86 -7.64 13.35 -2.68
C SER A 86 -7.20 13.16 -1.22
N GLY A 87 -6.93 11.91 -0.81
CA GLY A 87 -6.52 11.51 0.52
C GLY A 87 -7.69 11.15 1.44
N LYS A 88 -8.88 10.92 0.86
CA LYS A 88 -10.09 10.46 1.58
C LYS A 88 -10.11 8.95 1.73
#